data_AF-A0A961WJN4-F1
#
_entry.id   AF-A0A961WJN4-F1
#
_cell.length_a   1.000
_cell.length_b   1.000
_cell.length_c   1.000
_cell.angle_alpha   90.00
_cell.angle_beta   90.00
_cell.angle_gamma   90.00
#
_symmetry.space_group_name_H-M   'P 1'
#
loop_
_entity.id
_entity.type
_entity.pdbx_description
1 polymer ?
#
loop_
_entity_poly.entity_id
_entity_poly.type
_entity_poly.pdbx_seq_one_letter_code
_entity_poly.pdbx_strand_id
1 'polypeptide(L)'
;MSAKTPKSIDSFNCRKTLEVGGKSYVYYSLPDAEKNGLAGISKLPFSLKVLLENLLRHEDGRSVTKADIEAMAKWLDDKGKAGKEIGFRPARVLMQ
;
A
#
# COMPACT_ATOMS: atom_id res chain seq x y z
N MET A 1 -8.39 -1.41 -25.16
CA MET A 1 -7.99 -0.15 -24.48
C MET A 1 -7.36 -0.53 -23.13
N SER A 2 -6.04 -0.74 -23.08
CA SER A 2 -5.36 -1.11 -21.84
C SER A 2 -5.36 0.10 -20.91
N ALA A 3 -6.14 0.04 -19.82
CA ALA A 3 -6.18 1.10 -18.83
C ALA A 3 -4.77 1.23 -18.23
N LYS A 4 -4.07 2.33 -18.55
CA LYS A 4 -2.83 2.70 -17.86
C LYS A 4 -3.19 2.94 -16.39
N THR A 5 -2.95 1.95 -15.53
CA THR A 5 -3.06 2.11 -14.08
C THR A 5 -2.24 3.33 -13.68
N PRO A 6 -2.79 4.28 -12.90
CA PRO A 6 -2.02 5.42 -12.42
C PRO A 6 -0.75 4.90 -11.73
N LYS A 7 0.40 5.38 -12.21
CA LYS A 7 1.71 4.93 -11.75
C LYS A 7 1.92 5.52 -10.35
N SER A 8 1.84 4.68 -9.32
CA SER A 8 2.31 5.02 -7.97
C SER A 8 3.74 5.54 -8.06
N ILE A 9 4.09 6.48 -7.20
CA ILE A 9 5.48 6.96 -7.05
C ILE A 9 6.40 5.80 -6.65
N ASP A 10 5.85 4.78 -5.98
CA ASP A 10 6.56 3.56 -5.56
C ASP A 10 7.84 3.87 -4.79
N SER A 11 7.73 4.72 -3.75
CA SER A 11 8.87 5.12 -2.91
C SER A 11 9.58 3.95 -2.22
N PHE A 12 8.93 2.79 -2.16
CA PHE A 12 9.44 1.57 -1.53
C PHE A 12 9.81 0.46 -2.55
N ASN A 13 9.90 0.77 -3.85
CA ASN A 13 10.30 -0.15 -4.92
C ASN A 13 9.64 -1.54 -4.79
N CYS A 14 8.34 -1.57 -4.56
CA CYS A 14 7.58 -2.77 -4.23
C CYS A 14 6.63 -3.20 -5.36
N ARG A 15 6.60 -2.46 -6.47
CA ARG A 15 5.81 -2.82 -7.64
C ARG A 15 6.39 -4.06 -8.33
N LYS A 16 5.56 -5.09 -8.48
CA LYS A 16 5.88 -6.32 -9.20
C LYS A 16 4.84 -6.65 -10.26
N THR A 17 5.28 -7.45 -11.22
CA THR A 17 4.42 -8.02 -12.26
C THR A 17 4.32 -9.52 -12.04
N LEU A 18 3.09 -10.03 -12.07
CA LEU A 18 2.76 -11.45 -12.00
C LEU A 18 2.19 -11.86 -13.36
N GLU A 19 2.79 -12.86 -14.00
CA GLU A 19 2.26 -13.41 -15.24
C GLU A 19 1.54 -14.73 -14.95
N VAL A 20 0.25 -14.79 -15.29
CA VAL A 20 -0.58 -15.99 -15.11
C VAL A 20 -1.44 -16.19 -16.34
N GLY A 21 -1.33 -17.36 -16.97
CA GLY A 21 -2.17 -17.75 -18.12
C GLY A 21 -2.08 -16.76 -19.29
N GLY A 22 -0.88 -16.23 -19.58
CA GLY A 22 -0.66 -15.27 -20.66
C GLY A 22 -1.16 -13.84 -20.38
N LYS A 23 -1.56 -13.53 -19.14
CA LYS A 23 -1.96 -12.20 -18.69
C LYS A 23 -0.98 -11.68 -17.63
N SER A 24 -0.54 -10.43 -17.81
CA SER A 24 0.33 -9.75 -16.85
C SER A 24 -0.50 -8.89 -15.89
N TYR A 25 -0.33 -9.11 -14.59
CA TYR A 25 -0.97 -8.38 -13.51
C TYR A 25 0.08 -7.59 -12.73
N VAL A 26 -0.24 -6.37 -12.31
CA VAL A 26 0.65 -5.57 -11.45
C VAL A 26 0.16 -5.65 -10.02
N TYR A 27 1.06 -5.91 -9.08
CA TYR A 27 0.78 -5.92 -7.64
C TYR A 27 1.87 -5.19 -6.86
N TYR A 28 1.55 -4.75 -5.66
CA TYR A 28 2.50 -4.11 -4.75
C TYR A 28 2.82 -5.10 -3.62
N SER A 29 4.09 -5.53 -3.56
CA SER A 29 4.54 -6.62 -2.72
C SER A 29 4.92 -6.11 -1.33
N LEU A 30 4.15 -6.51 -0.30
CA LEU A 30 4.47 -6.15 1.09
C LEU A 30 5.86 -6.67 1.53
N PRO A 31 6.28 -7.90 1.22
CA PRO A 31 7.63 -8.35 1.60
C PRO A 31 8.76 -7.52 0.99
N ASP A 32 8.59 -6.98 -0.21
CA ASP A 32 9.60 -6.10 -0.81
C ASP A 32 9.54 -4.70 -0.21
N ALA A 33 8.34 -4.19 0.10
CA ALA A 33 8.18 -2.95 0.83
C ALA A 33 8.83 -3.01 2.24
N GLU A 34 8.76 -4.17 2.90
CA GLU A 34 9.41 -4.42 4.20
C GLU A 34 10.94 -4.31 4.09
N LYS A 35 11.53 -4.92 3.05
CA LYS A 35 12.98 -4.87 2.78
C LYS A 35 13.45 -3.45 2.45
N ASN A 36 12.59 -2.64 1.84
CA ASN A 36 12.93 -1.32 1.31
C ASN A 36 12.60 -0.16 2.26
N GLY A 37 12.29 -0.45 3.54
CA GLY A 37 12.18 0.59 4.58
C GLY A 37 11.01 0.44 5.54
N LEU A 38 10.08 -0.49 5.31
CA LEU A 38 8.93 -0.73 6.18
C LEU A 38 9.16 -1.95 7.09
N ALA A 39 10.24 -1.93 7.86
CA ALA A 39 10.57 -3.06 8.73
C ALA A 39 9.42 -3.42 9.68
N GLY A 40 9.07 -4.71 9.75
CA GLY A 40 8.11 -5.23 10.71
C GLY A 40 6.66 -5.29 10.22
N ILE A 41 6.34 -4.79 9.02
CA ILE A 41 4.96 -4.82 8.48
C ILE A 41 4.38 -6.23 8.35
N SER A 42 5.23 -7.27 8.29
CA SER A 42 4.79 -8.66 8.36
C SER A 42 4.03 -9.00 9.65
N LYS A 43 4.28 -8.26 10.75
CA LYS A 43 3.60 -8.42 12.04
C LYS A 43 2.24 -7.68 12.12
N LEU A 44 1.89 -6.88 11.11
CA LEU A 44 0.61 -6.16 11.12
C LEU A 44 -0.57 -7.15 11.03
N PRO A 45 -1.68 -6.87 11.75
CA PRO A 45 -2.98 -7.49 11.50
C PRO A 45 -3.36 -7.44 10.02
N PHE A 46 -4.09 -8.45 9.55
CA PHE A 46 -4.48 -8.56 8.14
C PHE A 46 -5.27 -7.34 7.63
N SER A 47 -6.13 -6.75 8.45
CA SER A 47 -6.86 -5.53 8.10
C SER A 47 -5.92 -4.36 7.78
N LEU A 48 -4.87 -4.17 8.59
CA LEU A 48 -3.88 -3.09 8.38
C LEU A 48 -2.97 -3.37 7.19
N LYS A 49 -2.69 -4.64 6.88
CA LYS A 49 -1.98 -5.03 5.65
C LYS A 49 -2.74 -4.63 4.38
N VAL A 50 -4.07 -4.76 4.39
CA VAL A 50 -4.93 -4.32 3.27
C VAL A 50 -4.87 -2.80 3.11
N LEU A 51 -4.93 -2.06 4.22
CA LEU A 51 -4.79 -0.60 4.18
C LEU A 51 -3.40 -0.18 3.69
N LEU A 52 -2.35 -0.84 4.16
CA LEU A 52 -0.98 -0.57 3.74
C LEU A 52 -0.78 -0.80 2.24
N GLU A 53 -1.30 -1.91 1.69
CA GLU A 53 -1.23 -2.16 0.24
C GLU A 53 -2.00 -1.10 -0.54
N ASN A 54 -3.15 -0.67 -0.03
CA ASN A 54 -3.92 0.40 -0.64
C ASN A 54 -3.14 1.71 -0.71
N LEU A 55 -2.40 2.06 0.34
CA LEU A 55 -1.54 3.24 0.37
C LEU A 55 -0.38 3.11 -0.63
N LEU A 56 0.33 1.97 -0.63
CA LEU A 56 1.44 1.71 -1.56
C LEU A 56 1.00 1.81 -3.03
N ARG A 57 -0.20 1.29 -3.34
CA ARG A 57 -0.78 1.34 -4.69
C ARG A 57 -1.14 2.74 -5.14
N HIS A 58 -1.49 3.62 -4.21
CA HIS A 58 -2.07 4.94 -4.49
C HIS A 58 -1.16 6.10 -4.06
N GLU A 59 0.11 5.84 -3.77
CA GLU A 59 1.09 6.87 -3.44
C GLU A 59 1.22 7.88 -4.59
N ASP A 60 0.78 9.11 -4.32
CA ASP A 60 0.73 10.20 -5.29
C ASP A 60 1.42 11.47 -4.76
N GLY A 61 1.97 11.43 -3.53
CA GLY A 61 2.68 12.54 -2.89
C GLY A 61 1.77 13.69 -2.45
N ARG A 62 0.44 13.57 -2.63
CA ARG A 62 -0.55 14.59 -2.23
C ARG A 62 -1.59 14.02 -1.28
N SER A 63 -2.32 13.00 -1.72
CA SER A 63 -3.35 12.32 -0.93
C SER A 63 -2.76 11.19 -0.10
N VAL A 64 -1.74 10.52 -0.65
CA VAL A 64 -0.96 9.49 0.05
C VAL A 64 0.51 9.84 -0.11
N THR A 65 1.15 10.13 1.02
CA THR A 65 2.58 10.46 1.07
C THR A 65 3.39 9.29 1.63
N LYS A 66 4.70 9.28 1.35
CA LYS A 66 5.64 8.34 1.95
C LYS A 66 5.54 8.34 3.49
N ALA A 67 5.35 9.50 4.10
CA ALA A 67 5.25 9.64 5.55
C ALA A 67 4.02 8.92 6.13
N ASP A 68 2.91 8.88 5.39
CA ASP A 68 1.70 8.18 5.83
C ASP A 68 1.90 6.65 5.77
N ILE A 69 2.67 6.17 4.79
CA ILE A 69 3.07 4.76 4.68
C ILE A 69 4.04 4.37 5.80
N GLU A 70 5.01 5.23 6.13
CA GLU A 70 5.92 5.01 7.26
C GLU A 70 5.18 5.03 8.61
N ALA A 71 4.14 5.87 8.75
CA ALA A 71 3.31 5.91 9.95
C ALA A 71 2.57 4.57 10.17
N MET A 72 2.19 3.87 9.10
CA MET A 72 1.60 2.53 9.21
C MET A 72 2.57 1.48 9.76
N ALA A 73 3.87 1.61 9.46
CA ALA A 73 4.88 0.76 10.08
C ALA A 73 5.05 1.10 11.58
N LYS A 74 5.06 2.40 11.93
CA LYS A 74 5.14 2.88 13.33
C LYS A 74 3.94 2.50 14.18
N TRP A 75 2.78 2.22 13.56
CA TRP A 75 1.60 1.71 14.25
C TRP A 75 1.90 0.45 15.08
N LEU A 76 2.86 -0.36 14.65
CA LEU A 76 3.28 -1.56 15.40
C LEU A 76 3.72 -1.25 16.83
N ASP A 77 4.37 -0.10 17.03
CA ASP A 77 4.95 0.34 18.29
C ASP A 77 3.94 1.12 19.13
N ASP A 78 3.21 2.05 18.50
CA ASP A 78 2.33 2.99 19.21
C ASP A 78 0.87 2.51 19.33
N LYS A 79 0.48 1.46 18.60
CA LYS A 79 -0.89 0.92 18.52
C LYS A 79 -1.95 1.97 18.14
N GLY A 80 -1.58 2.98 17.36
CA GLY A 80 -2.46 4.05 16.90
C GLY A 80 -2.57 5.23 17.86
N LYS A 81 -1.78 5.27 18.94
CA LYS A 81 -1.77 6.41 19.89
C LYS A 81 -1.38 7.74 19.25
N ALA A 82 -0.63 7.72 18.14
CA ALA A 82 -0.28 8.93 17.41
C ALA A 82 -1.48 9.61 16.71
N GLY A 83 -2.63 8.93 16.58
CA GLY A 83 -3.84 9.52 15.99
C GLY A 83 -3.67 9.97 14.53
N LYS A 84 -2.71 9.39 13.81
CA LYS A 84 -2.39 9.78 12.43
C LYS A 84 -3.51 9.34 11.49
N GLU A 85 -4.10 10.32 10.81
CA GLU A 85 -5.07 10.07 9.74
C GLU A 85 -4.39 9.58 8.46
N ILE A 86 -5.03 8.64 7.77
CA ILE A 86 -4.56 8.06 6.51
C ILE A 86 -5.68 8.07 5.46
N GLY A 87 -5.32 8.30 4.20
CA GLY A 87 -6.25 8.20 3.10
C GLY A 87 -6.57 6.75 2.76
N PHE A 88 -7.84 6.38 2.63
CA PHE A 88 -8.25 5.07 2.13
C PHE A 88 -9.07 5.21 0.85
N ARG A 89 -8.63 4.54 -0.23
CA ARG A 89 -9.32 4.51 -1.52
C ARG A 89 -9.98 3.15 -1.72
N PRO A 90 -11.30 2.99 -1.45
CA PRO A 90 -11.97 1.71 -1.60
C PRO A 90 -11.98 1.27 -3.06
N ALA A 91 -11.86 -0.03 -3.30
CA ALA A 91 -11.82 -0.58 -4.65
C ALA A 91 -13.18 -0.53 -5.37
N ARG A 92 -14.29 -0.52 -4.63
CA ARG A 92 -15.66 -0.48 -5.15
C ARG A 92 -16.62 0.09 -4.10
N VAL A 93 -17.69 0.71 -4.56
CA VAL A 93 -18.82 1.16 -3.75
C VAL A 93 -20.04 0.36 -4.19
N LEU A 94 -20.82 -0.14 -3.22
CA LEU A 94 -22.08 -0.82 -3.48
C LEU A 94 -23.21 0.12 -3.07
N MET A 95 -24.09 0.43 -4.01
CA MET A 95 -25.28 1.25 -3.76
C MET A 95 -26.48 0.32 -3.53
N GLN A 96 -27.28 0.61 -2.49
CA GLN A 96 -28.53 -0.08 -2.22
C GLN A 96 -29.72 0.66 -2.82
#